data_AF-A0A423TNW7-F1
#
_entry.id   AF-A0A423TNW7-F1
#
_cell.length_a   1.000
_cell.length_b   1.000
_cell.length_c   1.000
_cell.angle_alpha   90.00
_cell.angle_beta   90.00
_cell.angle_gamma   90.00
#
_symmetry.space_group_name_H-M   'P 1'
#
loop_
_entity.id
_entity.type
_entity.pdbx_description
1 polymer ?
#
loop_
_entity_poly.entity_id
_entity_poly.type
_entity_poly.pdbx_seq_one_letter_code
_entity_poly.pdbx_strand_id
1 'polypeptide(L)'
;MQSHPGKQGSYHFLHQWLWNYLGQSADRFGGAIIIDSIARYSEVDDSQYVSEDFAAAFPDASRDIAKNHNRANFLAVFAREDNSSHQLAKAFSKNYERDRRARFVRIQDFAVRHGPSYQGVYEMFNHQSHFPFWSFAPDEGEPLPLPAILLTDTDVYRSPEEPCPSPCSTAVFFTRRRRAVLTNIVDSVTGTLLQLQAKRAERPTVAPVIKNGEERCKSVSLAVTFFAVLTIFVLQ
;
A
#
# COMPACT_ATOMS: atom_id res chain seq x y z
N MET A 1 9.49 21.45 26.24
CA MET A 1 9.07 21.65 24.84
C MET A 1 9.31 20.35 24.10
N GLN A 2 8.28 19.53 23.89
CA GLN A 2 8.37 18.33 23.08
C GLN A 2 8.24 18.74 21.61
N SER A 3 9.33 18.67 20.85
CA SER A 3 9.30 18.86 19.40
C SER A 3 8.41 17.79 18.80
N HIS A 4 7.22 18.17 18.33
CA HIS A 4 6.42 17.27 17.52
C HIS A 4 7.22 16.98 16.25
N PRO A 5 7.46 15.71 15.88
CA PRO A 5 8.04 15.42 14.58
C PRO A 5 7.15 16.06 13.52
N GLY A 6 7.76 16.82 12.61
CA GLY A 6 7.04 17.47 11.51
C GLY A 6 6.18 16.48 10.74
N LYS A 7 5.16 16.98 10.04
CA LYS A 7 4.28 16.12 9.22
C LYS A 7 5.12 15.38 8.16
N GLN A 8 4.77 14.13 7.87
CA GLN A 8 5.46 13.30 6.88
C GLN A 8 5.34 13.86 5.45
N GLY A 9 6.25 13.48 4.56
CA GLY A 9 6.23 13.92 3.16
C GLY A 9 4.92 13.59 2.43
N SER A 10 4.32 12.42 2.70
CA SER A 10 3.02 12.03 2.15
C SER A 10 1.88 12.97 2.60
N TYR A 11 1.93 13.50 3.82
CA TYR A 11 0.97 14.50 4.29
C TYR A 11 1.06 15.77 3.44
N HIS A 12 2.26 16.31 3.24
CA HIS A 12 2.47 17.51 2.43
C HIS A 12 2.08 17.28 0.97
N PHE A 13 2.45 16.13 0.40
CA PHE A 13 2.03 15.73 -0.95
C PHE A 13 0.50 15.76 -1.11
N LEU A 14 -0.23 15.21 -0.15
CA LEU A 14 -1.70 15.20 -0.18
C LEU A 14 -2.31 16.58 -0.07
N HIS A 15 -1.97 17.32 0.99
CA HIS A 15 -2.67 18.55 1.36
C HIS A 15 -2.24 19.75 0.50
N GLN A 16 -0.99 19.80 0.06
CA GLN A 16 -0.46 20.97 -0.65
C GLN A 16 -0.54 20.80 -2.17
N TRP A 17 -0.43 19.57 -2.67
CA TRP A 17 -0.34 19.32 -4.11
C TRP A 17 -1.48 18.46 -4.65
N LEU A 18 -1.63 17.22 -4.18
CA LEU A 18 -2.53 16.24 -4.79
C LEU A 18 -3.99 16.69 -4.71
N TRP A 19 -4.42 17.20 -3.56
CA TRP A 19 -5.82 17.62 -3.39
C TRP A 19 -6.23 18.71 -4.37
N ASN A 20 -5.37 19.72 -4.54
CA ASN A 20 -5.59 20.79 -5.52
C ASN A 20 -5.50 20.27 -6.95
N TYR A 21 -4.57 19.36 -7.24
CA TYR A 21 -4.45 18.70 -8.55
C TYR A 21 -5.72 17.94 -8.94
N LEU A 22 -6.36 17.28 -7.97
CA LEU A 22 -7.61 16.56 -8.15
C LEU A 22 -8.83 17.50 -8.29
N GLY A 23 -8.64 18.83 -8.19
CA GLY A 23 -9.74 19.78 -8.16
C GLY A 23 -10.61 19.61 -6.92
N GLN A 24 -10.00 19.23 -5.79
CA GLN A 24 -10.64 19.08 -4.50
C GLN A 24 -11.80 18.07 -4.50
N SER A 25 -11.59 16.94 -5.19
CA SER A 25 -12.59 15.87 -5.31
C SER A 25 -11.93 14.49 -5.18
N ALA A 26 -12.39 13.72 -4.20
CA ALA A 26 -11.94 12.35 -3.98
C ALA A 26 -12.34 11.40 -5.12
N ASP A 27 -13.43 11.69 -5.86
CA ASP A 27 -13.88 10.88 -7.01
C ASP A 27 -12.86 10.83 -8.14
N ARG A 28 -11.92 11.78 -8.17
CA ARG A 28 -10.85 11.81 -9.17
C ARG A 28 -9.67 10.92 -8.76
N PHE A 29 -9.57 10.55 -7.49
CA PHE A 29 -8.49 9.73 -6.95
C PHE A 29 -8.80 8.22 -7.09
N GLY A 30 -7.97 7.52 -7.86
CA GLY A 30 -8.13 6.08 -8.11
C GLY A 30 -7.56 5.18 -7.01
N GLY A 31 -6.79 5.75 -6.09
CA GLY A 31 -6.17 5.08 -4.97
C GLY A 31 -4.64 5.10 -5.00
N ALA A 32 -4.01 4.76 -3.88
CA ALA A 32 -2.56 4.65 -3.74
C ALA A 32 -2.13 3.24 -3.32
N ILE A 33 -1.00 2.78 -3.88
CA ILE A 33 -0.32 1.56 -3.45
C ILE A 33 1.00 2.00 -2.84
N ILE A 34 1.13 1.83 -1.52
CA ILE A 34 2.34 2.15 -0.77
C ILE A 34 3.12 0.87 -0.58
N ILE A 35 4.42 0.90 -0.87
CA ILE A 35 5.32 -0.23 -0.66
C ILE A 35 6.33 0.21 0.40
N ASP A 36 6.43 -0.56 1.47
CA ASP A 36 7.38 -0.31 2.55
C ASP A 36 7.90 -1.64 3.07
N SER A 37 9.23 -1.79 3.12
CA SER A 37 9.92 -2.97 3.64
C SER A 37 9.36 -4.28 3.07
N ILE A 38 9.90 -4.76 1.95
CA ILE A 38 9.38 -5.95 1.24
C ILE A 38 10.48 -6.96 0.90
N ALA A 39 11.47 -7.11 1.78
CA ALA A 39 12.67 -7.89 1.49
C ALA A 39 13.00 -8.96 2.54
N ARG A 40 12.31 -8.95 3.69
CA ARG A 40 12.54 -9.82 4.86
C ARG A 40 11.60 -11.03 4.86
N TYR A 41 11.63 -11.80 3.77
CA TYR A 41 10.93 -13.09 3.70
C TYR A 41 11.75 -14.20 4.34
N SER A 42 11.09 -15.04 5.15
CA SER A 42 11.67 -16.24 5.74
C SER A 42 10.68 -17.41 5.75
N GLU A 43 11.19 -18.61 5.55
CA GLU A 43 10.43 -19.88 5.67
C GLU A 43 10.72 -20.59 6.98
N VAL A 44 11.55 -20.01 7.86
CA VAL A 44 11.86 -20.58 9.17
C VAL A 44 10.65 -20.44 10.09
N ASP A 45 10.37 -21.48 10.86
CA ASP A 45 9.29 -21.47 11.84
C ASP A 45 9.51 -20.33 12.86
N ASP A 46 8.42 -19.70 13.32
CA ASP A 46 8.44 -18.56 14.26
C ASP A 46 9.23 -17.32 13.80
N SER A 47 9.50 -17.21 12.48
CA SER A 47 10.13 -16.03 11.89
C SER A 47 9.21 -14.80 11.81
N GLN A 48 7.91 -14.93 12.06
CA GLN A 48 6.94 -13.85 12.23
C GLN A 48 6.49 -13.78 13.69
N TYR A 49 6.78 -12.67 14.36
CA TYR A 49 6.26 -12.37 15.68
C TYR A 49 4.80 -11.92 15.58
N VAL A 50 3.93 -12.54 16.38
CA VAL A 50 2.50 -12.24 16.48
C VAL A 50 2.19 -11.99 17.95
N SER A 51 2.15 -10.71 18.36
CA SER A 51 1.78 -10.34 19.73
C SER A 51 0.28 -10.52 19.98
N GLU A 52 -0.14 -10.49 21.24
CA GLU A 52 -1.55 -10.52 21.61
C GLU A 52 -2.32 -9.35 20.99
N ASP A 53 -1.75 -8.15 20.99
CA ASP A 53 -2.34 -6.97 20.35
C ASP A 53 -2.47 -7.14 18.84
N PHE A 54 -1.47 -7.73 18.18
CA PHE A 54 -1.54 -8.02 16.75
C PHE A 54 -2.63 -9.07 16.45
N ALA A 55 -2.74 -10.09 17.28
CA ALA A 55 -3.77 -11.12 17.18
C ALA A 55 -5.18 -10.56 17.43
N ALA A 56 -5.32 -9.62 18.36
CA ALA A 56 -6.57 -8.93 18.63
C ALA A 56 -6.97 -8.00 17.46
N ALA A 57 -5.99 -7.30 16.87
CA ALA A 57 -6.20 -6.42 15.73
C ALA A 57 -6.56 -7.19 14.45
N PHE A 58 -5.90 -8.32 14.21
CA PHE A 58 -6.00 -9.10 12.97
C PHE A 58 -6.19 -10.59 13.26
N PRO A 59 -7.34 -10.99 13.82
CA PRO A 59 -7.55 -12.35 14.28
C PRO A 59 -7.50 -13.38 13.15
N ASP A 60 -8.01 -13.03 11.97
CA ASP A 60 -8.03 -13.93 10.82
C ASP A 60 -6.63 -14.16 10.27
N ALA A 61 -5.88 -13.08 10.04
CA ALA A 61 -4.49 -13.16 9.59
C ALA A 61 -3.59 -13.88 10.59
N SER A 62 -3.79 -13.64 11.89
CA SER A 62 -3.01 -14.29 12.94
C SER A 62 -3.27 -15.79 13.01
N ARG A 63 -4.52 -16.23 12.82
CA ARG A 63 -4.84 -17.67 12.71
C ARG A 63 -4.18 -18.30 11.48
N ASP A 64 -4.15 -17.60 10.35
CA ASP A 64 -3.56 -18.13 9.12
C ASP A 64 -2.02 -18.17 9.18
N ILE A 65 -1.41 -17.19 9.85
CA ILE A 65 0.03 -17.19 10.18
C ILE A 65 0.36 -18.36 11.12
N ALA A 66 -0.42 -18.55 12.19
CA ALA A 66 -0.21 -19.64 13.14
C ALA A 66 -0.33 -21.03 12.50
N LYS A 67 -1.31 -21.22 11.60
CA LYS A 67 -1.44 -22.47 10.81
C LYS A 67 -0.23 -22.75 9.92
N ASN A 68 0.56 -21.72 9.59
CA ASN A 68 1.78 -21.83 8.80
C ASN A 68 3.03 -21.69 9.68
N HIS A 69 2.98 -22.23 10.91
CA HIS A 69 4.10 -22.27 11.85
C HIS A 69 4.73 -20.90 12.12
N ASN A 70 3.92 -19.84 12.11
CA ASN A 70 4.37 -18.45 12.30
C ASN A 70 5.50 -18.05 11.34
N ARG A 71 5.47 -18.55 10.09
CA ARG A 71 6.48 -18.20 9.08
C ARG A 71 6.24 -16.82 8.49
N ALA A 72 7.33 -16.07 8.33
CA ALA A 72 7.46 -14.82 7.59
C ALA A 72 7.48 -15.03 6.05
N ASN A 73 6.65 -15.94 5.54
CA ASN A 73 6.63 -16.33 4.12
C ASN A 73 5.52 -15.62 3.32
N PHE A 74 5.13 -14.42 3.74
CA PHE A 74 4.04 -13.66 3.15
C PHE A 74 4.35 -12.18 2.92
N LEU A 75 3.65 -11.61 1.93
CA LEU A 75 3.50 -10.17 1.72
C LEU A 75 2.19 -9.75 2.37
N ALA A 76 2.28 -8.87 3.37
CA ALA A 76 1.12 -8.28 4.00
C ALA A 76 0.50 -7.22 3.09
N VAL A 77 -0.82 -7.29 2.93
CA VAL A 77 -1.63 -6.31 2.22
C VAL A 77 -2.59 -5.69 3.23
N PHE A 78 -2.23 -4.52 3.75
CA PHE A 78 -3.13 -3.77 4.63
C PHE A 78 -4.04 -2.88 3.81
N ALA A 79 -5.34 -3.00 4.04
CA ALA A 79 -6.35 -2.18 3.40
C ALA A 79 -7.44 -1.84 4.41
N ARG A 80 -7.90 -0.59 4.39
CA ARG A 80 -9.09 -0.20 5.14
C ARG A 80 -10.30 -1.04 4.73
N GLU A 81 -11.20 -1.30 5.68
CA GLU A 81 -12.51 -1.91 5.43
C GLU A 81 -13.50 -0.93 4.79
N ASP A 82 -13.06 -0.23 3.75
CA ASP A 82 -13.93 0.50 2.84
C ASP A 82 -13.89 -0.16 1.45
N ASN A 83 -14.98 0.01 0.70
CA ASN A 83 -15.17 -0.67 -0.58
C ASN A 83 -14.03 -0.35 -1.58
N SER A 84 -13.53 0.88 -1.57
CA SER A 84 -12.53 1.34 -2.54
C SER A 84 -11.15 0.77 -2.25
N SER A 85 -10.69 0.83 -0.99
CA SER A 85 -9.43 0.23 -0.55
C SER A 85 -9.44 -1.29 -0.70
N HIS A 86 -10.57 -1.94 -0.38
CA HIS A 86 -10.72 -3.38 -0.56
C HIS A 86 -10.71 -3.80 -2.04
N GLN A 87 -11.36 -3.03 -2.92
CA GLN A 87 -11.28 -3.28 -4.37
C GLN A 87 -9.87 -3.10 -4.92
N LEU A 88 -9.12 -2.10 -4.42
CA LEU A 88 -7.72 -1.89 -4.79
C LEU A 88 -6.83 -3.07 -4.35
N ALA A 89 -6.99 -3.53 -3.10
CA ALA A 89 -6.30 -4.72 -2.60
C ALA A 89 -6.61 -5.95 -3.45
N LYS A 90 -7.89 -6.21 -3.75
CA LYS A 90 -8.32 -7.33 -4.59
C LYS A 90 -7.76 -7.26 -6.02
N ALA A 91 -7.69 -6.05 -6.60
CA ALA A 91 -7.09 -5.84 -7.90
C ALA A 91 -5.60 -6.16 -7.90
N PHE A 92 -4.87 -5.75 -6.86
CA PHE A 92 -3.48 -6.11 -6.65
C PHE A 92 -3.29 -7.62 -6.48
N SER A 93 -3.97 -8.25 -5.52
CA SER A 93 -3.84 -9.69 -5.24
C SER A 93 -4.13 -10.54 -6.47
N LYS A 94 -5.14 -10.17 -7.27
CA LYS A 94 -5.45 -10.86 -8.54
C LYS A 94 -4.30 -10.75 -9.56
N ASN A 95 -3.65 -9.60 -9.68
CA ASN A 95 -2.51 -9.44 -10.58
C ASN A 95 -1.29 -10.21 -10.06
N TYR A 96 -1.06 -10.18 -8.75
CA TYR A 96 0.02 -10.92 -8.09
C TYR A 96 -0.10 -12.43 -8.28
N GLU A 97 -1.29 -12.99 -8.05
CA GLU A 97 -1.54 -14.42 -8.16
C GLU A 97 -1.60 -14.95 -9.60
N ARG A 98 -1.70 -14.05 -10.59
CA ARG A 98 -1.74 -14.43 -12.02
C ARG A 98 -0.42 -15.04 -12.48
N ASP A 99 0.71 -14.55 -11.95
CA ASP A 99 2.00 -15.13 -12.25
C ASP A 99 2.25 -16.35 -11.35
N ARG A 100 2.27 -17.55 -11.94
CA ARG A 100 2.61 -18.78 -11.19
C ARG A 100 4.02 -18.75 -10.61
N ARG A 101 4.93 -17.93 -11.16
CA ARG A 101 6.28 -17.68 -10.63
C ARG A 101 6.27 -16.72 -9.44
N ALA A 102 5.17 -16.05 -9.14
CA ALA A 102 5.01 -15.19 -7.95
C ALA A 102 4.69 -15.97 -6.67
N ARG A 103 4.38 -17.27 -6.76
CA ARG A 103 3.93 -18.10 -5.62
C ARG A 103 4.99 -18.41 -4.55
N PHE A 104 6.18 -17.79 -4.61
CA PHE A 104 7.22 -17.95 -3.59
C PHE A 104 6.88 -17.25 -2.28
N VAL A 105 5.98 -16.25 -2.33
CA VAL A 105 5.50 -15.51 -1.19
C VAL A 105 3.99 -15.44 -1.31
N ARG A 106 3.28 -15.85 -0.26
CA ARG A 106 1.82 -15.79 -0.24
C ARG A 106 1.35 -14.36 0.05
N ILE A 107 0.17 -13.99 -0.44
CA ILE A 107 -0.49 -12.79 0.06
C ILE A 107 -1.11 -13.10 1.42
N GLN A 108 -0.99 -12.17 2.36
CA GLN A 108 -1.76 -12.16 3.60
C GLN A 108 -2.53 -10.85 3.67
N ASP A 109 -3.86 -10.94 3.62
CA ASP A 109 -4.72 -9.78 3.75
C ASP A 109 -4.86 -9.36 5.21
N PHE A 110 -4.81 -8.05 5.45
CA PHE A 110 -5.02 -7.41 6.73
C PHE A 110 -6.05 -6.30 6.59
N ALA A 111 -7.26 -6.57 7.06
CA ALA A 111 -8.35 -5.61 7.05
C ALA A 111 -8.18 -4.61 8.20
N VAL A 112 -8.16 -3.31 7.88
CA VAL A 112 -8.01 -2.21 8.85
C VAL A 112 -9.38 -1.61 9.17
N ARG A 113 -9.95 -2.02 10.31
CA ARG A 113 -11.16 -1.45 10.91
C ARG A 113 -10.85 -0.14 11.62
N HIS A 114 -11.87 0.67 11.86
CA HIS A 114 -11.76 1.79 12.79
C HIS A 114 -12.27 1.30 14.16
N GLY A 115 -11.45 1.40 15.22
CA GLY A 115 -11.86 0.95 16.55
C GLY A 115 -10.70 0.71 17.54
N PRO A 116 -11.02 0.30 18.79
CA PRO A 116 -10.04 0.08 19.86
C PRO A 116 -9.04 -1.05 19.56
N SER A 117 -9.35 -1.92 18.60
CA SER A 117 -8.50 -3.05 18.17
C SER A 117 -7.15 -2.63 17.59
N TYR A 118 -6.93 -1.35 17.27
CA TYR A 118 -5.66 -0.86 16.71
C TYR A 118 -4.74 -0.20 17.73
N GLN A 119 -5.15 0.03 18.98
CA GLN A 119 -4.31 0.79 19.92
C GLN A 119 -2.91 0.18 20.11
N GLY A 120 -2.80 -1.15 20.25
CA GLY A 120 -1.52 -1.84 20.42
C GLY A 120 -0.71 -2.05 19.12
N VAL A 121 -1.31 -1.77 17.95
CA VAL A 121 -0.63 -1.82 16.64
C VAL A 121 -0.62 -0.46 15.95
N TYR A 122 -1.01 0.61 16.64
CA TYR A 122 -1.20 1.93 16.05
C TYR A 122 0.13 2.51 15.55
N GLU A 123 1.20 2.25 16.30
CA GLU A 123 2.57 2.62 15.94
C GLU A 123 3.06 1.94 14.65
N MET A 124 2.50 0.76 14.29
CA MET A 124 2.79 0.11 13.01
C MET A 124 2.26 0.93 11.82
N PHE A 125 1.21 1.71 12.01
CA PHE A 125 0.52 2.40 10.91
C PHE A 125 0.80 3.90 10.87
N ASN A 126 0.74 4.58 12.02
CA ASN A 126 0.70 6.03 12.10
C ASN A 126 1.99 6.73 11.59
N HIS A 127 3.11 6.01 11.53
CA HIS A 127 4.41 6.52 11.08
C HIS A 127 4.72 6.25 9.61
N GLN A 128 3.86 5.53 8.90
CA GLN A 128 4.09 5.13 7.52
C GLN A 128 3.35 6.01 6.51
N SER A 129 3.86 6.03 5.27
CA SER A 129 3.39 6.93 4.21
C SER A 129 1.94 6.72 3.78
N HIS A 130 1.33 5.58 4.09
CA HIS A 130 -0.07 5.28 3.79
C HIS A 130 -1.04 6.00 4.74
N PHE A 131 -0.63 6.29 5.98
CA PHE A 131 -1.52 6.80 7.02
C PHE A 131 -2.16 8.15 6.68
N PRO A 132 -1.45 9.11 6.06
CA PRO A 132 -2.07 10.37 5.63
C PRO A 132 -3.17 10.20 4.57
N PHE A 133 -3.19 9.12 3.79
CA PHE A 133 -4.29 8.83 2.87
C PHE A 133 -5.53 8.37 3.64
N TRP A 134 -5.33 7.48 4.63
CA TRP A 134 -6.42 6.93 5.44
C TRP A 134 -7.02 7.94 6.41
N SER A 135 -6.23 8.92 6.86
CA SER A 135 -6.64 9.99 7.76
C SER A 135 -6.84 11.33 7.05
N PHE A 136 -6.93 11.32 5.72
CA PHE A 136 -7.02 12.54 4.93
C PHE A 136 -8.24 13.37 5.36
N ALA A 137 -8.01 14.64 5.66
CA ALA A 137 -9.02 15.62 6.01
C ALA A 137 -8.61 16.96 5.37
N PRO A 138 -9.23 17.37 4.25
CA PRO A 138 -8.82 18.56 3.52
C PRO A 138 -9.05 19.87 4.28
N ASP A 139 -10.09 19.90 5.13
CA ASP A 139 -10.47 21.02 6.00
C ASP A 139 -10.69 20.51 7.45
N GLU A 140 -10.96 21.39 8.41
CA GLU A 140 -11.31 21.02 9.82
C GLU A 140 -12.66 20.27 9.96
N GLY A 141 -13.21 19.76 8.86
CA GLY A 141 -14.47 19.02 8.79
C GLY A 141 -14.30 17.51 8.93
N GLU A 142 -15.31 16.79 8.44
CA GLU A 142 -15.34 15.32 8.47
C GLU A 142 -14.16 14.71 7.71
N PRO A 143 -13.51 13.66 8.26
CA PRO A 143 -12.48 12.93 7.54
C PRO A 143 -12.99 12.44 6.17
N LEU A 144 -12.15 12.60 5.15
CA LEU A 144 -12.40 12.10 3.80
C LEU A 144 -11.31 11.11 3.40
N PRO A 145 -11.33 9.87 3.93
CA PRO A 145 -10.32 8.88 3.62
C PRO A 145 -10.16 8.64 2.13
N LEU A 146 -8.91 8.68 1.68
CA LEU A 146 -8.54 8.37 0.31
C LEU A 146 -8.17 6.88 0.19
N PRO A 147 -8.65 6.16 -0.84
CA PRO A 147 -8.36 4.73 -0.99
C PRO A 147 -6.86 4.47 -1.06
N ALA A 148 -6.35 3.59 -0.21
CA ALA A 148 -4.94 3.23 -0.24
C ALA A 148 -4.71 1.85 0.35
N ILE A 149 -3.69 1.16 -0.14
CA ILE A 149 -3.19 -0.09 0.41
C ILE A 149 -1.71 0.03 0.77
N LEU A 150 -1.30 -0.68 1.80
CA LEU A 150 0.10 -0.85 2.17
C LEU A 150 0.53 -2.29 1.87
N LEU A 151 1.63 -2.42 1.13
CA LEU A 151 2.33 -3.66 0.84
C LEU A 151 3.61 -3.69 1.67
N THR A 152 3.73 -4.66 2.57
CA THR A 152 4.88 -4.75 3.49
C THR A 152 5.18 -6.18 3.91
N ASP A 153 6.41 -6.40 4.36
CA ASP A 153 6.87 -7.58 5.07
C ASP A 153 6.74 -7.43 6.58
N THR A 154 5.93 -6.49 7.10
CA THR A 154 5.69 -6.28 8.54
C THR A 154 6.93 -5.95 9.37
N ASP A 155 8.08 -5.68 8.74
CA ASP A 155 9.35 -5.19 9.28
C ASP A 155 9.68 -5.60 10.73
N VAL A 156 9.34 -4.75 11.72
CA VAL A 156 9.67 -4.95 13.14
C VAL A 156 9.05 -6.20 13.76
N TYR A 157 8.01 -6.74 13.13
CA TYR A 157 7.39 -7.99 13.54
C TYR A 157 8.04 -9.21 12.90
N ARG A 158 9.07 -9.04 12.07
CA ARG A 158 9.90 -10.14 11.57
C ARG A 158 10.98 -10.44 12.59
N SER A 159 11.19 -11.73 12.87
CA SER A 159 12.34 -12.17 13.65
C SER A 159 13.62 -11.56 13.05
N PRO A 160 14.54 -11.07 13.88
CA PRO A 160 15.86 -10.65 13.45
C PRO A 160 16.69 -11.88 13.08
N GLU A 161 16.24 -12.63 12.07
CA GLU A 161 17.16 -13.51 11.37
C GLU A 161 18.06 -12.59 10.57
N GLU A 162 19.27 -12.31 11.07
CA GLU A 162 20.30 -11.60 10.31
C GLU A 162 20.59 -12.42 9.05
N PRO A 163 20.05 -12.04 7.87
CA PRO A 163 20.37 -12.77 6.65
C PRO A 163 21.63 -12.19 6.02
N CYS A 164 22.25 -11.23 6.69
CA CYS A 164 23.31 -10.40 6.18
C CYS A 164 24.29 -10.12 7.32
N PRO A 165 25.53 -10.63 7.27
CA PRO A 165 26.58 -10.25 8.21
C PRO A 165 26.80 -8.74 8.17
N SER A 166 27.15 -8.14 9.30
CA SER A 166 27.59 -6.75 9.34
C SER A 166 29.09 -6.66 8.99
N PRO A 167 29.50 -5.87 7.96
CA PRO A 167 28.67 -4.98 7.14
C PRO A 167 27.87 -5.71 6.05
N CYS A 168 26.61 -5.33 5.90
CA CYS A 168 25.72 -5.96 4.93
C CYS A 168 25.99 -5.46 3.51
N SER A 169 26.64 -6.28 2.68
CA SER A 169 26.80 -5.94 1.26
C SER A 169 25.50 -6.14 0.49
N THR A 170 25.28 -5.30 -0.53
CA THR A 170 24.12 -5.40 -1.42
C THR A 170 24.01 -6.77 -2.11
N ALA A 171 25.15 -7.39 -2.46
CA ALA A 171 25.18 -8.71 -3.10
C ALA A 171 24.67 -9.82 -2.17
N VAL A 172 25.00 -9.73 -0.87
CA VAL A 172 24.55 -10.68 0.15
C VAL A 172 23.08 -10.44 0.51
N PHE A 173 22.67 -9.18 0.59
CA PHE A 173 21.27 -8.83 0.83
C PHE A 173 20.36 -9.26 -0.31
N PHE A 174 20.68 -8.89 -1.56
CA PHE A 174 19.87 -9.21 -2.74
C PHE A 174 20.21 -10.60 -3.27
N THR A 175 19.79 -11.64 -2.55
CA THR A 175 19.84 -13.00 -3.08
C THR A 175 18.99 -13.14 -4.35
N ARG A 176 19.24 -14.16 -5.17
CA ARG A 176 18.41 -14.45 -6.36
C ARG A 176 16.92 -14.56 -6.02
N ARG A 177 16.61 -15.17 -4.87
CA ARG A 177 15.24 -15.32 -4.36
C ARG A 177 14.61 -13.96 -4.04
N ARG A 178 15.30 -13.10 -3.27
CA ARG A 178 14.81 -11.75 -2.95
C ARG A 178 14.58 -10.92 -4.20
N ARG A 179 15.53 -10.92 -5.15
CA ARG A 179 15.34 -10.22 -6.43
C ARG A 179 14.10 -10.69 -7.17
N ALA A 180 13.87 -12.00 -7.23
CA ALA A 180 12.68 -12.55 -7.90
C ALA A 180 11.40 -12.08 -7.22
N VAL A 181 11.33 -12.12 -5.88
CA VAL A 181 10.15 -11.64 -5.14
C VAL A 181 9.91 -10.15 -5.37
N LEU A 182 10.94 -9.31 -5.25
CA LEU A 182 10.83 -7.87 -5.50
C LEU A 182 10.37 -7.57 -6.93
N THR A 183 10.93 -8.26 -7.92
CA THR A 183 10.53 -8.13 -9.33
C THR A 183 9.05 -8.46 -9.48
N ASN A 184 8.60 -9.59 -8.91
CA ASN A 184 7.20 -10.00 -8.99
C ASN A 184 6.25 -8.98 -8.34
N ILE A 185 6.63 -8.40 -7.19
CA ILE A 185 5.83 -7.36 -6.54
C ILE A 185 5.72 -6.13 -7.43
N VAL A 186 6.84 -5.64 -7.96
CA VAL A 186 6.87 -4.48 -8.86
C VAL A 186 6.03 -4.75 -10.11
N ASP A 187 6.21 -5.89 -10.77
CA ASP A 187 5.44 -6.26 -11.97
C ASP A 187 3.94 -6.35 -11.68
N SER A 188 3.55 -6.84 -10.49
CA SER A 188 2.16 -6.94 -10.06
C SER A 188 1.55 -5.58 -9.78
N VAL A 189 2.31 -4.67 -9.16
CA VAL A 189 1.90 -3.28 -8.95
C VAL A 189 1.72 -2.59 -10.31
N THR A 190 2.70 -2.70 -11.21
CA THR A 190 2.62 -2.14 -12.56
C THR A 190 1.42 -2.68 -13.33
N GLY A 191 1.20 -3.99 -13.33
CA GLY A 191 0.04 -4.62 -13.97
C GLY A 191 -1.29 -4.14 -13.39
N THR A 192 -1.35 -3.95 -12.07
CA THR A 192 -2.53 -3.39 -11.38
C THR A 192 -2.80 -1.96 -11.83
N LEU A 193 -1.77 -1.10 -11.86
CA LEU A 193 -1.89 0.29 -12.29
C LEU A 193 -2.38 0.40 -13.74
N LEU A 194 -1.79 -0.38 -14.65
CA LEU A 194 -2.20 -0.43 -16.06
C LEU A 194 -3.66 -0.88 -16.22
N GLN A 195 -4.08 -1.90 -15.45
CA GLN A 195 -5.46 -2.38 -15.50
C GLN A 195 -6.47 -1.34 -14.99
N LEU A 196 -6.13 -0.62 -13.92
CA LEU A 196 -6.99 0.44 -13.37
C LEU A 196 -7.11 1.61 -14.35
N GLN A 197 -6.03 1.94 -15.08
CA GLN A 197 -6.06 2.94 -16.14
C GLN A 197 -6.92 2.50 -17.33
N ALA A 198 -6.77 1.26 -17.80
CA ALA A 198 -7.54 0.73 -18.95
C ALA A 198 -9.06 0.73 -18.69
N LYS A 199 -9.51 0.21 -17.54
CA LYS A 199 -10.94 0.22 -17.16
C LYS A 199 -11.54 1.63 -17.09
N ARG A 200 -10.72 2.65 -16.82
CA ARG A 200 -11.16 4.04 -16.75
C ARG A 200 -11.25 4.67 -18.14
N ALA A 201 -10.37 4.30 -19.06
CA ALA A 201 -10.45 4.71 -20.47
C ALA A 201 -11.69 4.12 -21.17
N GLU A 202 -12.13 2.92 -20.75
CA GLU A 202 -13.34 2.28 -21.25
C GLU A 202 -14.65 2.89 -20.72
N ARG A 203 -14.60 3.70 -19.64
CA ARG A 203 -15.79 4.43 -19.19
C ARG A 203 -16.09 5.54 -20.21
N PRO A 204 -17.31 5.65 -20.75
CA PRO A 204 -17.66 6.75 -21.64
C PRO A 204 -17.39 8.07 -20.92
N THR A 205 -16.49 8.89 -21.47
CA THR A 205 -16.47 10.31 -21.17
C THR A 205 -17.86 10.83 -21.44
N VAL A 206 -18.57 11.31 -20.41
CA VAL A 206 -19.86 11.98 -20.57
C VAL A 206 -19.71 12.97 -21.71
N ALA A 207 -20.47 12.75 -22.79
CA ALA A 207 -20.41 13.60 -23.97
C ALA A 207 -20.59 15.06 -23.54
N PRO A 208 -19.78 16.00 -24.06
CA PRO A 208 -20.00 17.41 -23.75
C PRO A 208 -21.44 17.77 -24.11
N VAL A 209 -22.18 18.32 -23.14
CA VAL A 209 -23.49 18.91 -23.42
C VAL A 209 -23.24 20.08 -24.36
N ILE A 210 -23.57 19.91 -25.63
CA ILE A 210 -23.49 20.96 -26.63
C ILE A 210 -24.54 22.00 -26.27
N LYS A 211 -24.11 23.07 -25.59
CA LYS A 211 -24.84 24.35 -25.56
C LYS A 211 -24.15 25.26 -26.56
N ASN A 212 -24.84 25.48 -27.67
CA ASN A 212 -24.70 26.56 -28.64
C ASN A 212 -23.30 27.16 -28.82
N GLY A 213 -22.61 26.67 -29.86
CA GLY A 213 -21.83 27.52 -30.76
C GLY A 213 -20.68 28.32 -30.12
N GLU A 214 -19.65 27.62 -29.63
CA GLU A 214 -18.27 28.10 -29.73
C GLU A 214 -17.33 26.92 -29.52
N GLU A 215 -16.82 26.35 -30.62
CA GLU A 215 -15.79 25.33 -30.58
C GLU A 215 -14.46 25.94 -30.13
N ARG A 216 -14.22 25.93 -28.82
CA ARG A 216 -12.86 25.76 -28.30
C ARG A 216 -12.72 24.33 -27.84
N CYS A 217 -12.11 23.51 -28.70
CA CYS A 217 -11.62 22.18 -28.35
C CYS A 217 -10.51 22.35 -27.30
N LYS A 218 -10.89 22.57 -26.03
CA LYS A 218 -10.02 22.25 -24.91
C LYS A 218 -10.07 20.74 -24.81
N SER A 219 -9.13 20.08 -25.50
CA SER A 219 -8.66 18.77 -25.12
C SER A 219 -8.33 18.84 -23.63
N VAL A 220 -9.27 18.42 -22.78
CA VAL A 220 -8.96 18.10 -21.39
C VAL A 220 -8.19 16.80 -21.49
N SER A 221 -6.89 16.91 -21.74
CA SER A 221 -5.94 15.85 -21.49
C SER A 221 -6.08 15.51 -20.01
N LEU A 222 -6.94 14.53 -19.72
CA LEU A 222 -7.14 13.97 -18.39
C LEU A 222 -5.93 13.06 -18.11
N ALA A 223 -4.73 13.65 -18.11
CA ALA A 223 -3.53 13.01 -17.61
C ALA A 223 -3.75 12.87 -16.10
N VAL A 224 -4.01 11.65 -15.63
CA VAL A 224 -4.05 11.37 -14.19
C VAL A 224 -2.87 10.48 -13.88
N THR A 225 -1.93 11.10 -13.17
CA THR A 225 -0.69 10.53 -12.66
C THR A 225 -1.00 9.55 -11.53
N PHE A 226 -0.69 8.27 -11.73
CA PHE A 226 -0.49 7.37 -10.59
C PHE A 226 0.92 7.62 -10.07
N PHE A 227 1.02 8.13 -8.84
CA PHE A 227 2.29 8.15 -8.13
C PHE A 227 2.47 6.78 -7.46
N ALA A 228 3.37 5.97 -8.03
CA ALA A 228 4.05 4.96 -7.23
C ALA A 228 5.06 5.71 -6.36
N VAL A 229 4.71 5.96 -5.10
CA VAL A 229 5.72 6.38 -4.11
C VAL A 229 6.46 5.11 -3.72
N LEU A 230 7.53 4.84 -4.47
CA LEU A 230 8.48 3.78 -4.19
C LEU A 230 9.48 4.33 -3.16
N THR A 231 9.19 4.18 -1.87
CA THR A 231 10.17 4.48 -0.83
C THR A 231 10.99 3.22 -0.58
N ILE A 232 12.04 3.00 -1.39
CA ILE A 232 13.09 2.03 -1.03
C ILE A 232 13.94 2.70 0.04
N PHE A 233 13.71 2.38 1.31
CA PHE A 233 14.75 2.55 2.32
C PHE A 233 15.78 1.43 2.10
N VAL A 234 16.88 1.78 1.42
CA VAL A 234 18.12 1.00 1.55
C VAL A 234 18.71 1.43 2.89
N LEU A 235 18.75 0.50 3.84
CA LEU A 235 19.39 0.67 5.15
C LEU A 235 20.80 1.26 4.97
N GLN A 236 21.10 2.32 5.73
CA GLN A 236 22.47 2.75 6.02
C GLN A 236 23.18 1.70 6.86
#